data_AF-A0A6H1ZAB5-F1
#
_entry.id   AF-A0A6H1ZAB5-F1
#
_cell.length_a   1.000
_cell.length_b   1.000
_cell.length_c   1.000
_cell.angle_alpha   90.00
_cell.angle_beta   90.00
_cell.angle_gamma   90.00
#
_symmetry.space_group_name_H-M   'P 1'
#
loop_
_entity.id
_entity.type
_entity.pdbx_description
1 polymer ?
#
loop_
_entity_poly.entity_id
_entity_poly.type
_entity_poly.pdbx_seq_one_letter_code
_entity_poly.pdbx_strand_id
1 'polypeptide(L)'
;MNKKEIDAIFEKATHQADALIDLYRAAYPQYDAIKKIDGWPTCGKEMWHYVWHKFNEFDKKNHPDVMPTGLWFNKGFSCDQENKLGPWEIDPSTADVTYEMSLMLRAA
;
A
#
# COMPACT_ATOMS: atom_id res chain seq x y z
N MET A 1 3.34 0.70 10.22
CA MET A 1 1.94 1.20 10.20
C MET A 1 1.14 0.44 11.26
N ASN A 2 -0.02 0.90 11.71
CA ASN A 2 -0.86 0.18 12.66
C ASN A 2 -2.33 0.11 12.21
N LYS A 3 -3.16 -0.68 12.92
CA LYS A 3 -4.59 -0.85 12.61
C LYS A 3 -5.35 0.46 12.51
N LYS A 4 -5.12 1.40 13.43
CA LYS A 4 -5.83 2.68 13.47
C LYS A 4 -5.52 3.54 12.25
N GLU A 5 -4.27 3.53 11.79
CA GLU A 5 -3.87 4.23 10.56
C GLU A 5 -4.54 3.62 9.33
N ILE A 6 -4.61 2.29 9.25
CA ILE A 6 -5.28 1.57 8.16
C ILE A 6 -6.79 1.85 8.20
N ASP A 7 -7.43 1.78 9.37
CA ASP A 7 -8.85 2.09 9.52
C ASP A 7 -9.17 3.51 9.02
N ALA A 8 -8.36 4.50 9.42
CA ALA A 8 -8.51 5.87 8.98
C ALA A 8 -8.36 6.02 7.44
N ILE A 9 -7.53 5.19 6.79
CA ILE A 9 -7.41 5.16 5.32
C ILE A 9 -8.72 4.68 4.68
N PHE A 10 -9.33 3.62 5.20
CA PHE A 10 -10.58 3.09 4.63
C PHE A 10 -11.81 3.95 4.97
N GLU A 11 -11.82 4.63 6.12
CA GLU A 11 -12.91 5.54 6.51
C GLU A 11 -13.03 6.76 5.57
N LYS A 12 -11.90 7.25 5.05
CA LYS A 12 -11.86 8.40 4.14
C LYS A 12 -11.93 8.01 2.65
N ALA A 13 -11.69 6.75 2.31
CA ALA A 13 -11.65 6.30 0.93
C ALA A 13 -13.04 6.31 0.30
N THR A 14 -13.17 6.91 -0.89
CA THR A 14 -14.40 6.87 -1.68
C THR A 14 -14.39 5.73 -2.69
N HIS A 15 -13.19 5.34 -3.13
CA HIS A 15 -12.94 4.25 -4.05
C HIS A 15 -11.80 3.36 -3.54
N GLN A 16 -11.78 2.08 -3.93
CA GLN A 16 -10.71 1.13 -3.55
C GLN A 16 -9.31 1.61 -3.95
N ALA A 17 -9.23 2.39 -5.04
CA ALA A 17 -8.00 3.01 -5.51
C ALA A 17 -7.45 4.07 -4.54
N ASP A 18 -8.34 4.83 -3.88
CA ASP A 18 -7.93 5.87 -2.92
C ASP A 18 -7.23 5.24 -1.72
N ALA A 19 -7.82 4.15 -1.19
CA ALA A 19 -7.25 3.39 -0.10
C ALA A 19 -5.87 2.83 -0.47
N LEU A 20 -5.72 2.29 -1.69
CA LEU A 20 -4.44 1.79 -2.17
C LEU A 20 -3.38 2.89 -2.25
N ILE A 21 -3.72 4.03 -2.85
CA ILE A 21 -2.79 5.18 -2.99
C ILE A 21 -2.33 5.65 -1.61
N ASP A 22 -3.23 5.76 -0.65
CA ASP A 22 -2.88 6.21 0.70
C ASP A 22 -2.02 5.20 1.48
N LEU A 23 -2.22 3.90 1.26
CA LEU A 23 -1.30 2.88 1.78
C LEU A 23 0.11 3.07 1.19
N TYR A 24 0.22 3.30 -0.12
CA TYR A 24 1.50 3.58 -0.77
C TYR A 24 2.14 4.88 -0.28
N ARG A 25 1.37 5.96 -0.07
CA ARG A 25 1.88 7.21 0.53
C ARG A 25 2.46 7.00 1.91
N ALA A 26 1.87 6.11 2.70
CA ALA A 26 2.40 5.79 4.01
C ALA A 26 3.66 4.88 3.96
N ALA A 27 3.83 4.08 2.90
CA ALA A 27 5.06 3.33 2.67
C ALA A 27 6.20 4.20 2.11
N TYR A 28 5.87 5.24 1.33
CA TYR A 28 6.83 6.11 0.67
C TYR A 28 6.62 7.58 1.06
N PRO A 29 7.44 8.15 1.95
CA PRO A 29 7.30 9.55 2.39
C PRO A 29 7.35 10.59 1.24
N GLN A 30 8.01 10.26 0.13
CA GLN A 30 8.10 11.10 -1.07
C GLN A 30 7.26 10.55 -2.23
N TYR A 31 6.13 9.91 -1.94
CA TYR A 31 5.30 9.23 -2.94
C TYR A 31 4.93 10.10 -4.13
N ASP A 32 4.58 11.38 -3.90
CA ASP A 32 4.18 12.28 -4.99
C ASP A 32 5.35 12.68 -5.91
N ALA A 33 6.60 12.38 -5.54
CA ALA A 33 7.79 12.53 -6.40
C ALA A 33 8.15 11.25 -7.16
N ILE A 34 7.43 10.14 -6.93
CA ILE A 34 7.68 8.87 -7.61
C ILE A 34 7.14 8.94 -9.03
N LYS A 35 8.02 8.66 -9.98
CA LYS A 35 7.68 8.48 -11.40
C LYS A 35 7.19 7.07 -11.69
N LYS A 36 7.82 6.07 -11.08
CA LYS A 36 7.58 4.65 -11.35
C LYS A 36 7.95 3.80 -10.14
N ILE A 37 7.16 2.74 -9.90
CA ILE A 37 7.47 1.65 -8.98
C ILE A 37 7.46 0.36 -9.79
N ASP A 38 8.57 -0.37 -9.77
CA ASP A 38 8.69 -1.72 -10.33
C ASP A 38 8.70 -2.74 -9.17
N GLY A 39 7.73 -3.65 -9.17
CA GLY A 39 7.49 -4.57 -8.06
C GLY A 39 6.53 -3.99 -7.02
N TRP A 40 6.54 -4.57 -5.82
CA TRP A 40 5.66 -4.20 -4.72
C TRP A 40 6.45 -4.10 -3.40
N PRO A 41 6.18 -3.09 -2.56
CA PRO A 41 6.74 -3.06 -1.22
C PRO A 41 6.23 -4.28 -0.44
N THR A 42 7.02 -4.76 0.50
CA THR A 42 6.68 -5.93 1.33
C THR A 42 6.20 -5.48 2.69
N CYS A 43 5.23 -6.19 3.27
CA CYS A 43 4.81 -5.96 4.66
C CYS A 43 4.68 -7.26 5.45
N GLY A 44 4.70 -7.11 6.77
CA GLY A 44 4.48 -8.21 7.71
C GLY A 44 3.12 -8.88 7.52
N LYS A 45 3.05 -10.17 7.88
CA LYS A 45 1.87 -11.02 7.63
C LYS A 45 0.58 -10.49 8.27
N GLU A 46 0.65 -10.01 9.51
CA GLU A 46 -0.55 -9.51 10.21
C GLU A 46 -1.12 -8.27 9.53
N MET A 47 -0.25 -7.31 9.14
CA MET A 47 -0.68 -6.16 8.37
C MET A 47 -1.28 -6.58 7.02
N TRP A 48 -0.62 -7.48 6.29
CA TRP A 48 -1.09 -7.93 4.99
C TRP A 48 -2.50 -8.53 5.06
N HIS A 49 -2.73 -9.44 6.02
CA HIS A 49 -4.04 -10.07 6.22
C HIS A 49 -5.09 -9.07 6.68
N TYR A 50 -4.71 -8.10 7.52
CA TYR A 50 -5.62 -7.08 7.97
C TYR A 50 -6.06 -6.15 6.83
N VAL A 51 -5.12 -5.68 6.01
CA VAL A 51 -5.43 -4.84 4.83
C VAL A 51 -6.28 -5.62 3.82
N TRP A 52 -5.97 -6.90 3.59
CA TRP A 52 -6.80 -7.77 2.75
C TRP A 52 -8.26 -7.83 3.28
N HIS A 53 -8.44 -7.99 4.59
CA HIS A 53 -9.77 -8.01 5.19
C HIS A 53 -10.51 -6.69 4.98
N LYS A 54 -9.82 -5.55 5.15
CA LYS A 54 -10.40 -4.22 4.92
C LYS A 54 -10.82 -4.01 3.46
N PHE A 55 -10.00 -4.41 2.49
CA PHE A 55 -10.40 -4.40 1.07
C PHE A 55 -11.59 -5.33 0.81
N ASN A 56 -11.64 -6.52 1.42
CA ASN A 56 -12.73 -7.46 1.22
C ASN A 56 -14.07 -6.89 1.68
N GLU A 57 -14.11 -6.26 2.86
CA GLU A 57 -15.31 -5.61 3.37
C GLU A 57 -15.67 -4.37 2.56
N PHE A 58 -14.68 -3.55 2.21
CA PHE A 58 -14.88 -2.32 1.44
C PHE A 58 -15.42 -2.61 0.03
N ASP A 59 -14.83 -3.57 -0.68
CA ASP A 59 -15.21 -3.90 -2.06
C ASP A 59 -16.58 -4.57 -2.09
N LYS A 60 -16.90 -5.49 -1.18
CA LYS A 60 -18.25 -6.09 -1.10
C LYS A 60 -19.35 -5.07 -0.90
N LYS A 61 -19.06 -3.98 -0.17
CA LYS A 61 -20.01 -2.91 0.11
C LYS A 61 -20.13 -1.92 -1.04
N ASN A 62 -19.00 -1.50 -1.62
CA ASN A 62 -18.94 -0.35 -2.53
C ASN A 62 -18.73 -0.73 -4.01
N HIS A 63 -18.20 -1.92 -4.26
CA HIS A 63 -17.87 -2.45 -5.61
C HIS A 63 -18.42 -3.88 -5.79
N PRO A 64 -19.74 -4.10 -5.65
CA PRO A 64 -20.33 -5.45 -5.67
C PRO A 64 -20.15 -6.19 -7.00
N ASP A 65 -19.88 -5.46 -8.08
CA ASP A 65 -19.75 -6.00 -9.44
C ASP A 65 -18.32 -6.47 -9.79
N VAL A 66 -17.35 -6.29 -8.89
CA VAL A 66 -15.96 -6.75 -9.08
C VAL A 66 -15.60 -7.83 -8.07
N MET A 67 -14.56 -8.61 -8.37
CA MET A 67 -14.03 -9.58 -7.41
C MET A 67 -13.48 -8.82 -6.18
N PRO A 68 -14.04 -9.03 -4.98
CA PRO A 68 -13.58 -8.34 -3.78
C PRO A 68 -12.10 -8.61 -3.53
N THR A 69 -11.33 -7.59 -3.13
CA THR A 69 -9.87 -7.64 -2.96
C THR A 69 -9.05 -7.74 -4.24
N GLY A 70 -9.69 -7.72 -5.42
CA GLY A 70 -8.99 -7.83 -6.70
C GLY A 70 -7.88 -6.78 -6.88
N LEU A 71 -8.12 -5.54 -6.44
CA LEU A 71 -7.08 -4.49 -6.50
C LEU A 71 -5.90 -4.79 -5.58
N TRP A 72 -6.17 -5.21 -4.34
CA TRP A 72 -5.12 -5.55 -3.38
C TRP A 72 -4.25 -6.72 -3.87
N PHE A 73 -4.84 -7.76 -4.45
CA PHE A 73 -4.06 -8.88 -4.98
C PHE A 73 -3.16 -8.51 -6.17
N ASN A 74 -3.60 -7.56 -7.01
CA ASN A 74 -2.85 -7.20 -8.22
C ASN A 74 -1.84 -6.07 -8.00
N LYS A 75 -2.15 -5.14 -7.08
CA LYS A 75 -1.43 -3.87 -6.93
C LYS A 75 -1.11 -3.52 -5.47
N GLY A 76 -1.51 -4.36 -4.51
CA GLY A 76 -1.18 -4.20 -3.10
C GLY A 76 0.25 -4.58 -2.77
N PHE A 77 0.52 -4.72 -1.48
CA PHE A 77 1.86 -5.06 -1.00
C PHE A 77 2.10 -6.56 -1.10
N SER A 78 3.37 -6.94 -1.23
CA SER A 78 3.79 -8.33 -1.00
C SER A 78 3.70 -8.67 0.48
N CYS A 79 3.46 -9.95 0.77
CA CYS A 79 3.45 -10.49 2.12
C CYS A 79 4.81 -11.14 2.40
N ASP A 80 5.47 -10.74 3.49
CA ASP A 80 6.72 -11.35 3.92
C ASP A 80 6.48 -12.80 4.37
N GLN A 81 6.78 -13.75 3.50
CA GLN A 81 6.58 -15.18 3.78
C GLN A 81 7.63 -15.74 4.76
N GLU A 82 8.81 -15.14 4.81
CA GLU A 82 9.96 -15.64 5.57
C GLU A 82 9.99 -15.11 7.01
N ASN A 83 9.06 -14.24 7.39
CA ASN A 83 8.98 -13.58 8.72
C ASN A 83 10.27 -12.81 9.07
N LYS A 84 10.86 -12.14 8.08
CA LYS A 84 11.97 -11.20 8.25
C LYS A 84 11.51 -9.86 8.82
N LEU A 85 10.27 -9.47 8.55
CA LEU A 85 9.65 -8.23 9.00
C LEU A 85 8.84 -8.45 10.27
N GLY A 86 8.76 -7.42 11.11
CA GLY A 86 7.79 -7.35 12.19
C GLY A 86 6.34 -7.43 11.67
N PRO A 87 5.37 -7.84 12.49
CA PRO A 87 4.01 -8.14 11.99
C PRO A 87 3.29 -6.97 11.31
N TRP A 88 3.68 -5.74 11.66
CA TRP A 88 3.11 -4.47 11.17
C TRP A 88 4.13 -3.56 10.47
N GLU A 89 5.29 -4.14 10.13
CA GLU A 89 6.38 -3.46 9.44
C GLU A 89 6.16 -3.48 7.93
N ILE A 90 6.68 -2.44 7.27
CA ILE A 90 6.67 -2.28 5.82
C ILE A 90 8.12 -2.08 5.40
N ASP A 91 8.55 -2.84 4.41
CA ASP A 91 9.81 -2.65 3.72
C ASP A 91 9.54 -2.12 2.30
N PRO A 92 9.70 -0.81 2.09
CA PRO A 92 9.56 -0.20 0.77
C PRO A 92 10.73 -0.50 -0.17
N SER A 93 11.86 -1.01 0.35
CA SER A 93 13.06 -1.27 -0.45
C SER A 93 12.98 -2.54 -1.31
N THR A 94 11.95 -3.36 -1.11
CA THR A 94 11.70 -4.55 -1.95
C THR A 94 11.16 -4.24 -3.33
N ALA A 95 10.84 -2.97 -3.61
CA ALA A 95 10.44 -2.49 -4.93
C ALA A 95 11.45 -1.47 -5.45
N ASP A 96 11.69 -1.49 -6.76
CA ASP A 96 12.56 -0.53 -7.43
C ASP A 96 11.77 0.75 -7.71
N VAL A 97 12.20 1.86 -7.12
CA VAL A 97 11.50 3.16 -7.22
C VAL A 97 12.32 4.17 -8.00
N THR A 98 11.72 4.72 -9.04
CA THR A 98 12.28 5.83 -9.81
C THR A 98 11.57 7.13 -9.44
N TYR A 99 12.32 8.17 -9.10
CA TYR A 99 11.81 9.49 -8.77
C TYR A 99 11.95 10.46 -9.96
N GLU A 100 11.09 11.48 -10.02
CA GLU A 100 11.23 12.57 -11.00
C GLU A 100 12.50 13.40 -10.74
N MET A 101 13.29 13.63 -11.79
CA MET A 101 14.63 14.24 -11.71
C MET A 101 14.64 15.71 -11.25
N SER A 102 13.48 16.38 -11.13
CA SER A 102 13.43 17.81 -10.81
C SER A 102 13.76 18.17 -9.35
N LEU A 103 13.81 17.19 -8.43
CA LEU A 103 13.99 17.42 -6.99
C LEU A 103 15.40 17.13 -6.43
N MET A 104 16.28 16.48 -7.19
CA MET A 104 17.64 16.11 -6.72
C MET A 104 18.70 17.21 -6.92
N LEU A 105 18.40 18.28 -7.65
CA LEU A 105 19.35 19.35 -8.00
C LEU A 105 19.38 20.55 -7.03
N ARG A 106 18.70 20.47 -5.88
CA ARG A 106 18.65 21.58 -4.90
C ARG A 106 19.38 21.31 -3.57
N ALA A 107 20.16 20.23 -3.48
CA ALA A 107 20.91 19.88 -2.27
C ALA A 107 22.37 19.51 -2.54
N ALA A 108 23.03 20.23 -3.46
CA ALA A 108 24.48 20.16 -3.68
C ALA A 108 25.12 21.53 -3.41
#